data_AF-A0A7W1RQZ0-F1
#
_entry.id   AF-A0A7W1RQZ0-F1
#
_cell.length_a   1.000
_cell.length_b   1.000
_cell.length_c   1.000
_cell.angle_alpha   90.00
_cell.angle_beta   90.00
_cell.angle_gamma   90.00
#
_symmetry.space_group_name_H-M   'P 1'
#
loop_
_entity.id
_entity.type
_entity.pdbx_description
1 polymer ?
#
loop_
_entity_poly.entity_id
_entity_poly.type
_entity_poly.pdbx_seq_one_letter_code
_entity_poly.pdbx_strand_id
1 'polypeptide(L)' 'MHILLIEDEEKMAAFLEKGLREAGYEIEIARDGA' A
#
# COMPACT_ATOMS: atom_id res chain seq x y z
N MET A 1 -0.11 11.74 -6.60
CA MET A 1 0.76 10.70 -7.18
C MET A 1 0.18 9.37 -6.75
N HIS A 2 0.01 8.44 -7.70
CA HIS A 2 -0.60 7.13 -7.44
C HIS A 2 0.49 6.08 -7.21
N ILE A 3 0.35 5.28 -6.15
CA ILE A 3 1.29 4.23 -5.78
C ILE A 3 0.53 2.89 -5.77
N LEU A 4 1.05 1.91 -6.51
CA LEU A 4 0.66 0.51 -6.35
C LEU A 4 1.64 -0.13 -5.36
N LEU A 5 1.12 -0.61 -4.24
CA LEU A 5 1.88 -1.35 -3.24
C LEU A 5 1.61 -2.85 -3.44
N ILE A 6 2.65 -3.62 -3.79
CA ILE A 6 2.60 -5.08 -3.83
C ILE A 6 3.22 -5.60 -2.54
N GLU A 7 2.41 -6.18 -1.67
CA GLU A 7 2.82 -6.66 -0.35
C GLU A 7 1.91 -7.84 0.06
N ASP A 8 2.51 -9.00 0.35
CA ASP A 8 1.79 -10.23 0.66
C ASP A 8 1.40 -10.31 2.15
N GLU A 9 2.16 -9.67 3.04
CA GLU A 9 1.88 -9.65 4.47
C GLU A 9 0.88 -8.55 4.85
N GLU A 10 -0.25 -8.94 5.43
CA GLU A 10 -1.40 -8.06 5.65
C GLU A 10 -1.11 -6.91 6.62
N LYS A 11 -0.36 -7.18 7.70
CA LYS A 11 -0.08 -6.16 8.71
C LYS A 11 0.90 -5.12 8.17
N MET A 12 1.89 -5.54 7.39
CA MET A 12 2.84 -4.67 6.71
C MET A 12 2.12 -3.81 5.67
N ALA A 13 1.27 -4.41 4.83
CA ALA A 13 0.47 -3.69 3.84
C ALA A 13 -0.38 -2.59 4.50
N ALA A 14 -1.08 -2.92 5.59
CA ALA A 14 -1.91 -1.97 6.34
C ALA A 14 -1.08 -0.86 7.01
N PHE A 15 0.10 -1.18 7.54
CA PHE A 15 1.01 -0.21 8.13
C PHE A 15 1.53 0.79 7.10
N LEU A 16 1.97 0.30 5.93
CA LEU A 16 2.47 1.12 4.83
C LEU A 16 1.36 1.97 4.22
N GLU A 17 0.19 1.39 3.96
CA GLU A 17 -0.97 2.11 3.45
C GLU A 17 -1.31 3.31 4.33
N LYS A 18 -1.41 3.09 5.64
CA LYS A 18 -1.72 4.16 6.58
C LYS A 18 -0.72 5.31 6.49
N GLY A 19 0.58 5.02 6.59
CA GLY A 19 1.63 6.05 6.54
C GLY A 19 1.66 6.82 5.21
N LEU A 20 1.44 6.12 4.09
CA LEU A 20 1.46 6.71 2.76
C LEU A 20 0.18 7.53 2.47
N ARG A 21 -0.99 7.11 2.97
CA ARG A 21 -2.21 7.93 2.92
C ARG A 21 -2.08 9.18 3.78
N GLU A 22 -1.50 9.07 4.98
CA GLU A 22 -1.22 10.22 5.85
C GLU A 22 -0.24 11.22 5.21
N ALA A 23 0.69 10.74 4.38
CA ALA A 23 1.59 11.58 3.58
C ALA A 23 0.95 12.19 2.31
N GLY A 24 -0.34 11.90 2.04
CA GLY A 24 -1.10 12.47 0.93
C GLY A 24 -0.97 11.70 -0.38
N TYR A 25 -0.55 10.44 -0.36
CA TYR A 25 -0.52 9.59 -1.55
C TYR A 25 -1.83 8.83 -1.73
N GLU A 26 -2.20 8.64 -3.00
CA GLU A 26 -3.24 7.68 -3.38
C GLU A 26 -2.59 6.32 -3.53
N ILE A 27 -3.13 5.32 -2.82
CA ILE A 27 -2.61 3.96 -2.80
C ILE A 27 -3.65 2.93 -3.21
N GLU A 28 -3.17 1.98 -4.00
CA GLU A 28 -3.80 0.70 -4.32
C GLU A 28 -2.90 -0.43 -3.79
N ILE A 29 -3.50 -1.46 -3.19
CA ILE A 29 -2.77 -2.60 -2.64
C ILE A 29 -3.07 -3.83 -3.49
N ALA A 30 -2.03 -4.55 -3.88
CA ALA A 30 -2.10 -5.89 -4.42
C ALA A 30 -1.31 -6.85 -3.54
N ARG A 31 -1.78 -8.10 -3.40
CA ARG A 31 -1.07 -9.13 -2.61
C ARG A 31 -0.05 -9.91 -3.43
N ASP A 32 -0.12 -9.78 -4.75
CA ASP A 32 0.76 -10.38 -5.73
C ASP A 32 0.81 -9.48 -6.98
N GLY A 33 1.63 -9.87 -7.96
CA GLY A 33 1.71 -9.20 -9.25
C GLY A 33 1.17 -10.05 -10.41
N ALA A 34 0.24 -10.96 -10.11
CA ALA A 34 -0.32 -11.91 -11.10
C ALA A 34 -1.39 -11.28 -11.99
#